data_AF-A0A354CZN9-F1
#
_entry.id   AF-A0A354CZN9-F1
#
_cell.length_a   1.000
_cell.length_b   1.000
_cell.length_c   1.000
_cell.angle_alpha   90.00
_cell.angle_beta   90.00
_cell.angle_gamma   90.00
#
_symmetry.space_group_name_H-M   'P 1'
#
loop_
_entity.id
_entity.type
_entity.pdbx_description
1 polymer ?
#
loop_
_entity_poly.entity_id
_entity_poly.type
_entity_poly.pdbx_seq_one_letter_code
_entity_poly.pdbx_strand_id
1 'polypeptide(L)'
;SALDRCAFVDAWAGLRPCSTDTRPIIGQTAIGGLYLAAGHFRHGILLAPITAVLLSDVILHGRSPLDLSPFSPGRSTLKST
;
A
#
# COMPACT_ATOMS: atom_id res chain seq x y z
N SER A 1 -9.21 -23.79 -26.56
CA SER A 1 -7.89 -23.69 -25.92
C SER A 1 -7.73 -24.80 -24.88
N ALA A 2 -6.55 -24.94 -24.22
CA ALA A 2 -6.41 -25.87 -23.09
C ALA A 2 -7.34 -25.52 -21.91
N LEU A 3 -7.72 -24.25 -21.77
CA LEU A 3 -8.62 -23.76 -20.72
C LEU A 3 -10.06 -24.26 -20.90
N ASP A 4 -10.53 -24.44 -22.14
CA ASP A 4 -11.92 -24.82 -22.45
C ASP A 4 -12.28 -26.24 -21.96
N ARG A 5 -11.27 -27.05 -21.59
CA ARG A 5 -11.43 -28.41 -21.07
C ARG A 5 -11.30 -28.50 -19.55
N CYS A 6 -11.00 -27.39 -18.87
CA CYS A 6 -10.91 -27.34 -17.43
C CYS A 6 -12.30 -27.16 -16.81
N ALA A 7 -12.56 -27.84 -15.69
CA ALA A 7 -13.75 -27.57 -14.89
C ALA A 7 -13.60 -26.22 -14.19
N PHE A 8 -14.66 -25.40 -14.22
CA PHE A 8 -14.74 -24.19 -13.41
C PHE A 8 -14.92 -24.58 -11.93
N VAL A 9 -14.02 -24.10 -11.08
CA VAL A 9 -14.06 -24.42 -9.64
C VAL A 9 -14.84 -23.36 -8.87
N ASP A 10 -14.44 -22.09 -9.00
CA ASP A 10 -15.07 -20.98 -8.27
C ASP A 10 -14.66 -19.62 -8.88
N ALA A 11 -15.39 -18.55 -8.52
CA ALA A 11 -15.04 -17.16 -8.79
C ALA A 11 -15.32 -16.26 -7.59
N TRP A 12 -14.40 -15.34 -7.33
CA TRP A 12 -14.51 -14.38 -6.23
C TRP A 12 -14.06 -12.98 -6.65
N ALA A 13 -14.45 -11.99 -5.85
CA ALA A 13 -13.99 -10.61 -6.00
C ALA A 13 -13.55 -10.07 -4.63
N GLY A 14 -12.61 -9.13 -4.65
CA GLY A 14 -12.10 -8.47 -3.46
C GLY A 14 -11.83 -6.99 -3.70
N LEU A 15 -12.00 -6.18 -2.66
CA LEU A 15 -11.71 -4.76 -2.70
C LEU A 15 -10.19 -4.53 -2.80
N ARG A 16 -9.79 -3.60 -3.66
CA ARG A 16 -8.37 -3.24 -3.87
C ARG A 16 -8.17 -1.77 -3.56
N PRO A 17 -7.82 -1.41 -2.32
CA PRO A 17 -7.59 -0.02 -1.97
C PRO A 17 -6.44 0.54 -2.81
N CYS A 18 -6.70 1.67 -3.48
CA CYS A 18 -5.76 2.38 -4.32
C CYS A 18 -5.91 3.87 -4.03
N SER A 19 -4.79 4.57 -3.86
CA SER A 19 -4.80 6.03 -3.87
C SER A 19 -5.01 6.55 -5.29
N THR A 20 -5.42 7.81 -5.42
CA THR A 20 -5.61 8.47 -6.72
C THR A 20 -4.31 8.62 -7.54
N ASP A 21 -3.16 8.70 -6.87
CA ASP A 21 -1.83 8.75 -7.48
C ASP A 21 -1.19 7.37 -7.70
N THR A 22 -1.90 6.29 -7.37
CA THR A 22 -1.47 4.88 -7.51
C THR A 22 -0.26 4.45 -6.67
N ARG A 23 0.16 5.27 -5.69
CA ARG A 23 1.24 4.96 -4.75
C ARG A 23 0.68 4.60 -3.37
N PRO A 24 1.30 3.69 -2.60
CA PRO A 24 0.82 3.40 -1.26
C PRO A 24 0.90 4.63 -0.34
N ILE A 25 0.08 4.63 0.69
CA ILE A 25 0.09 5.59 1.79
C ILE A 25 0.77 4.90 2.97
N ILE A 26 1.97 5.37 3.33
CA ILE A 26 2.84 4.79 4.35
C ILE A 26 3.39 5.92 5.23
N GLY A 27 3.18 5.82 6.53
CA GLY A 27 3.79 6.72 7.51
C GLY A 27 2.83 7.24 8.57
N GLN A 28 3.33 8.18 9.38
CA GLN A 28 2.56 8.80 10.46
C GLN A 28 1.53 9.79 9.91
N THR A 29 0.37 9.84 10.55
CA THR A 29 -0.69 10.81 10.24
C THR A 29 -0.52 12.09 11.08
N ALA A 30 -1.39 13.08 10.86
CA ALA A 30 -1.46 14.26 11.73
C ALA A 30 -1.89 13.92 13.18
N ILE A 31 -2.50 12.75 13.39
CA ILE A 31 -2.89 12.27 14.72
C ILE A 31 -1.69 11.53 15.33
N GLY A 32 -1.19 12.03 16.46
CA GLY A 32 -0.06 11.44 17.17
C GLY A 32 -0.30 9.96 17.51
N GLY A 33 0.67 9.11 17.21
CA GLY A 33 0.58 7.66 17.44
C GLY A 33 -0.24 6.87 16.41
N LEU A 34 -0.88 7.55 15.43
CA LEU A 34 -1.60 6.87 14.35
C LEU A 34 -0.74 6.82 13.08
N TYR A 35 -0.62 5.62 12.51
CA TYR A 35 0.16 5.30 11.32
C TYR A 35 -0.70 4.63 10.26
N LEU A 36 -0.37 4.84 8.98
CA LEU A 36 -1.03 4.19 7.85
C LEU A 36 -0.05 3.34 7.04
N ALA A 37 -0.56 2.21 6.54
CA ALA A 37 0.04 1.36 5.52
C ALA A 37 -1.09 0.82 4.63
N ALA A 38 -1.51 1.59 3.64
CA ALA A 38 -2.68 1.28 2.81
C ALA A 38 -2.46 1.70 1.34
N GLY A 39 -3.39 1.33 0.46
CA GLY A 39 -3.40 1.84 -0.93
C GLY A 39 -2.47 1.11 -1.90
N HIS A 40 -1.94 -0.06 -1.55
CA HIS A 40 -1.01 -0.84 -2.39
C HIS A 40 -1.64 -1.46 -3.65
N PHE A 41 -2.96 -1.37 -3.83
CA PHE A 41 -3.70 -1.89 -4.98
C PHE A 41 -3.30 -3.35 -5.32
N ARG A 42 -2.75 -3.58 -6.52
CA ARG A 42 -2.36 -4.90 -7.03
C ARG A 42 -1.02 -5.41 -6.50
N HIS A 43 -0.26 -4.56 -5.80
CA HIS A 43 1.08 -4.89 -5.28
C HIS A 43 1.08 -5.14 -3.76
N GLY A 44 -0.09 -5.30 -3.12
CA GLY A 44 -0.19 -5.50 -1.67
C GLY A 44 0.63 -6.68 -1.15
N ILE A 45 0.51 -7.86 -1.76
CA ILE A 45 1.29 -9.04 -1.36
C ILE A 45 2.78 -8.83 -1.58
N LEU A 46 3.16 -8.28 -2.75
CA LEU A 46 4.56 -8.04 -3.10
C LEU A 46 5.24 -7.06 -2.13
N LEU A 47 4.55 -5.99 -1.74
CA LEU A 47 5.12 -4.88 -0.98
C LEU A 47 4.90 -4.98 0.53
N ALA A 48 4.11 -5.95 1.01
CA ALA A 48 3.85 -6.13 2.44
C ALA A 48 5.14 -6.26 3.28
N PRO A 49 6.15 -7.07 2.90
CA PRO A 49 7.34 -7.25 3.73
C PRO A 49 8.15 -5.95 3.89
N ILE A 50 8.41 -5.24 2.79
CA ILE A 50 9.18 -4.00 2.85
C ILE A 50 8.40 -2.89 3.55
N THR A 51 7.08 -2.82 3.36
CA THR A 51 6.22 -1.85 4.07
C THR A 51 6.30 -2.06 5.58
N ALA A 52 6.27 -3.31 6.04
CA ALA A 52 6.36 -3.65 7.46
C ALA A 52 7.71 -3.21 8.06
N VAL A 53 8.82 -3.51 7.38
CA VAL A 53 10.16 -3.09 7.84
C VAL A 53 10.24 -1.57 7.97
N LEU A 54 9.91 -0.84 6.90
CA LEU A 54 10.03 0.62 6.89
C LEU A 54 9.13 1.28 7.94
N LEU A 55 7.88 0.83 8.08
CA LEU A 55 6.95 1.42 9.04
C LEU A 55 7.33 1.06 10.49
N SER A 56 7.87 -0.14 10.72
CA SER A 56 8.35 -0.53 12.06
C SER A 56 9.53 0.32 12.51
N ASP A 57 10.48 0.64 11.63
CA ASP A 57 11.59 1.54 11.95
C ASP A 57 11.09 2.95 12.29
N VAL A 58 10.09 3.44 11.55
CA VAL A 58 9.46 4.74 11.84
C VAL A 58 8.79 4.73 13.21
N ILE A 59 8.06 3.67 13.56
CA ILE A 59 7.34 3.56 14.83
C ILE A 59 8.32 3.46 16.01
N LEU A 60 9.35 2.61 15.89
CA LEU A 60 10.27 2.29 16.99
C LEU A 60 11.40 3.29 17.14
N HIS A 61 11.84 3.90 16.05
CA HIS A 61 13.07 4.70 16.00
C HIS A 61 12.89 6.09 15.38
N GLY A 62 11.69 6.41 14.87
CA GLY A 62 11.41 7.72 14.26
C GLY A 62 12.12 7.97 12.94
N ARG A 63 12.68 6.93 12.29
CA ARG A 63 13.43 7.05 11.03
C ARG A 63 13.21 5.84 10.14
N SER A 64 13.47 5.99 8.84
CA SER A 64 13.40 4.92 7.85
C SER A 64 14.69 4.92 7.01
N PRO A 65 15.19 3.76 6.55
CA PRO A 65 16.34 3.69 5.65
C PRO A 65 16.03 4.23 4.24
N LEU A 66 14.76 4.39 3.88
CA LEU A 66 14.31 4.99 2.63
C LEU A 66 13.50 6.26 2.90
N ASP A 67 13.55 7.21 1.96
CA ASP A 67 12.69 8.39 2.01
C ASP A 67 11.22 7.99 1.78
N LEU A 68 10.39 8.15 2.81
CA LEU A 68 8.96 7.89 2.77
C LEU A 68 8.12 9.12 2.41
N SER A 69 8.73 10.29 2.20
CA SER A 69 8.02 11.51 1.80
C SER A 69 7.10 11.31 0.58
N PRO A 70 7.45 10.51 -0.46
CA PRO A 70 6.57 10.28 -1.61
C PRO A 70 5.36 9.39 -1.29
N PHE A 71 5.33 8.77 -0.11
CA PHE A 71 4.28 7.87 0.37
C PHE A 71 3.55 8.42 1.60
N SER A 72 3.94 9.60 2.10
CA SER A 72 3.36 10.20 3.30
C SER A 72 1.83 10.32 3.23
N PRO A 73 1.09 10.10 4.33
CA PRO A 73 -0.34 10.38 4.43
C PRO A 73 -0.73 11.83 4.12
N GLY A 74 0.19 12.78 4.35
CA GLY A 74 -0.05 14.21 4.11
C GLY A 74 0.24 14.67 2.68
N ARG A 75 0.66 13.79 1.77
CA ARG A 75 1.01 14.18 0.40
C ARG A 75 -0.25 14.49 -0.43
N SER A 76 -0.11 15.37 -1.42
CA SER A 76 -1.15 15.52 -2.44
C SER A 76 -1.23 14.25 -3.29
N THR A 77 -2.41 13.65 -3.36
CA THR A 77 -2.68 12.47 -4.18
C THR A 77 -3.48 12.82 -5.45
N LEU A 78 -3.89 14.07 -5.61
CA LEU A 78 -4.60 14.53 -6.79
C LEU A 78 -3.66 14.51 -8.00
N LYS A 79 -4.16 14.02 -9.14
CA LYS A 79 -3.46 14.15 -10.41
C LYS A 79 -3.59 15.61 -10.86
N SER A 80 -2.47 16.29 -11.14
CA SER A 80 -2.52 17.56 -11.87
C SER A 80 -3.00 17.25 -13.28
N THR A 81 -4.18 17.76 -13.62
CA THR A 81 -4.70 17.77 -15.00
C THR A 81 -3.92 18.77 -15.84
#